data_AF-A0A7C6HV40-F1
#
_entry.id   AF-A0A7C6HV40-F1
#
_cell.length_a   1.000
_cell.length_b   1.000
_cell.length_c   1.000
_cell.angle_alpha   90.00
_cell.angle_beta   90.00
_cell.angle_gamma   90.00
#
_symmetry.space_group_name_H-M   'P 1'
#
loop_
_entity.id
_entity.type
_entity.pdbx_description
1 polymer ?
#
loop_
_entity_poly.entity_id
_entity_poly.type
_entity_poly.pdbx_seq_one_letter_code
_entity_poly.pdbx_strand_id
1 'polypeptide(L)'
;MDNEVSAEGYEGVYDGQAHGITVTAPEGATIKYGISADKCNLDASPAYKDVGEYTVYFKITKQGYAPITGSRTVEITPATITVTADDQSKAYGATDPALTYEASGAVGTEAAGFTGALTRDAGEDVGTYTIRQGDLALADNAAGNFKASNYTLDFVNGTLTITEANGAALAITDYSGVYDGQSHSITVGELSEAGNTIEYSLDETNWSSTLPTFTDVGKVTVYVKVTNPNYNERTGSGTVEITPRPITITAASASKTYDGTPLTNNAYTYTTQGDDEGLLESLGHQLIDVVVTGTQISVGDSPNVATGGKIVAPVETPMPMLMSDEGMQFVDVTDNYAITYVDGIFTVTRRSSGGGGSGTVTIPDEEVPGGPLLNMTDHFAYVQGYPDNTVRSQSNITREEVAAVFFRLLDPAYRETIRTTDVNFTDVKSDRWSAKHIGTLSNGQIITGYVDGSFRPSNNITRAELATIASRFDNLSDPGEITFSDVNGHWG
;
A
#
# COMPACT_ATOMS: atom_id res chain seq x y z
N MET A 1 -36.63 -99.30 29.16
CA MET A 1 -35.30 -98.69 29.32
C MET A 1 -35.18 -97.48 28.40
N ASP A 2 -35.64 -97.57 27.15
CA ASP A 2 -35.57 -96.46 26.19
C ASP A 2 -36.29 -95.16 26.62
N ASN A 3 -37.41 -95.24 27.35
CA ASN A 3 -38.16 -94.04 27.78
C ASN A 3 -37.52 -93.23 28.93
N GLU A 4 -36.37 -93.65 29.47
CA GLU A 4 -35.67 -93.01 30.61
C GLU A 4 -34.22 -92.63 30.27
N VAL A 5 -33.80 -92.78 29.02
CA VAL A 5 -32.46 -92.39 28.55
C VAL A 5 -32.55 -91.08 27.78
N SER A 6 -31.75 -90.09 28.19
CA SER A 6 -31.54 -88.86 27.43
C SER A 6 -30.06 -88.61 27.20
N ALA A 7 -29.73 -87.99 26.08
CA ALA A 7 -28.37 -87.57 25.76
C ALA A 7 -28.41 -86.20 25.09
N GLU A 8 -27.55 -85.30 25.56
CA GLU A 8 -27.44 -83.91 25.12
C GLU A 8 -26.00 -83.64 24.70
N GLY A 9 -25.84 -82.98 23.55
CA GLY A 9 -24.55 -82.48 23.09
C GLY A 9 -24.19 -81.15 23.73
N TYR A 10 -23.12 -80.53 23.23
CA TYR A 10 -22.75 -79.17 23.56
C TYR A 10 -22.61 -78.36 22.27
N GLU A 11 -23.12 -77.14 22.27
CA GLU A 11 -22.92 -76.15 21.21
C GLU A 11 -22.64 -74.81 21.88
N GLY A 12 -21.53 -74.16 21.54
CA GLY A 12 -21.17 -72.89 22.14
C GLY A 12 -19.99 -72.19 21.48
N VAL A 13 -19.72 -70.97 21.92
CA VAL A 13 -18.52 -70.20 21.56
C VAL A 13 -17.39 -70.62 22.49
N TYR A 14 -16.14 -70.57 22.01
CA TYR A 14 -14.95 -70.82 22.82
C TYR A 14 -14.97 -69.96 24.10
N ASP A 15 -14.98 -70.61 25.26
CA ASP A 15 -15.07 -70.00 26.59
C ASP A 15 -13.89 -70.41 27.49
N GLY A 16 -12.88 -71.06 26.92
CA GLY A 16 -11.68 -71.50 27.61
C GLY A 16 -11.88 -72.70 28.53
N GLN A 17 -13.10 -73.27 28.62
CA GLN A 17 -13.43 -74.45 29.41
C GLN A 17 -13.52 -75.71 28.54
N ALA A 18 -13.45 -76.88 29.19
CA ALA A 18 -13.58 -78.16 28.50
C ALA A 18 -15.03 -78.65 28.55
N HIS A 19 -15.61 -78.98 27.40
CA HIS A 19 -17.01 -79.39 27.23
C HIS A 19 -17.13 -80.83 26.77
N GLY A 20 -18.15 -81.53 27.25
CA GLY A 20 -18.47 -82.92 26.92
C GLY A 20 -19.97 -83.10 26.71
N ILE A 21 -20.39 -84.35 26.48
CA ILE A 21 -21.82 -84.68 26.34
C ILE A 21 -22.39 -85.10 27.69
N THR A 22 -23.67 -84.81 27.91
CA THR A 22 -24.39 -85.27 29.11
C THR A 22 -25.30 -86.43 28.73
N VAL A 23 -25.20 -87.55 29.45
CA VAL A 23 -26.05 -88.72 29.25
C VAL A 23 -26.71 -89.06 30.57
N THR A 24 -28.03 -89.13 30.57
CA THR A 24 -28.83 -89.55 31.72
C THR A 24 -29.32 -90.96 31.48
N ALA A 25 -29.19 -91.82 32.49
CA ALA A 25 -29.64 -93.20 32.45
C ALA A 25 -30.40 -93.55 33.74
N PRO A 26 -31.33 -94.52 33.70
CA PRO A 26 -32.09 -94.92 34.87
C PRO A 26 -31.21 -95.57 35.95
N GLU A 27 -31.66 -95.49 37.21
CA GLU A 27 -30.93 -96.03 38.36
C GLU A 27 -30.52 -97.50 38.14
N GLY A 28 -29.27 -97.82 38.52
CA GLY A 28 -28.65 -99.13 38.30
C GLY A 28 -28.12 -99.40 36.89
N ALA A 29 -28.19 -98.43 35.97
CA ALA A 29 -27.52 -98.51 34.67
C ALA A 29 -26.06 -98.01 34.75
N THR A 30 -25.17 -98.59 33.95
CA THR A 30 -23.79 -98.15 33.75
C THR A 30 -23.67 -97.43 32.41
N ILE A 31 -23.12 -96.21 32.42
CA ILE A 31 -22.81 -95.42 31.23
C ILE A 31 -21.31 -95.55 30.93
N LYS A 32 -20.96 -95.80 29.67
CA LYS A 32 -19.58 -95.75 29.17
C LYS A 32 -19.50 -94.86 27.93
N TYR A 33 -18.42 -94.11 27.79
CA TYR A 33 -18.19 -93.17 26.70
C TYR A 33 -17.03 -93.60 25.79
N GLY A 34 -16.98 -93.08 24.57
CA GLY A 34 -15.92 -93.38 23.62
C GLY A 34 -15.80 -92.35 22.50
N ILE A 35 -14.65 -92.35 21.84
CA ILE A 35 -14.37 -91.53 20.65
C ILE A 35 -14.72 -92.24 19.32
N SER A 36 -15.23 -93.48 19.40
CA SER A 36 -15.73 -94.25 18.26
C SER A 36 -16.82 -95.22 18.74
N ALA A 37 -17.78 -95.54 17.87
CA ALA A 37 -18.91 -96.43 18.18
C ALA A 37 -18.49 -97.77 18.84
N ASP A 38 -17.42 -98.38 18.35
CA ASP A 38 -16.96 -99.71 18.82
C ASP A 38 -16.10 -99.67 20.09
N LYS A 39 -15.81 -98.48 20.65
CA LYS A 39 -14.85 -98.30 21.77
C LYS A 39 -15.39 -97.39 22.88
N CYS A 40 -16.59 -97.70 23.38
CA CYS A 40 -17.14 -97.04 24.56
C CYS A 40 -16.58 -97.64 25.85
N ASN A 41 -15.37 -97.22 26.25
CA ASN A 41 -14.61 -97.78 27.39
C ASN A 41 -14.35 -96.77 28.53
N LEU A 42 -14.67 -95.49 28.34
CA LEU A 42 -14.39 -94.41 29.29
C LEU A 42 -15.50 -94.28 30.32
N ASP A 43 -15.14 -93.94 31.56
CA ASP A 43 -16.08 -93.71 32.67
C ASP A 43 -16.65 -92.29 32.71
N ALA A 44 -16.05 -91.37 31.95
CA ALA A 44 -16.50 -90.00 31.81
C ALA A 44 -16.55 -89.61 30.33
N SER A 45 -17.41 -88.65 29.99
CA SER A 45 -17.40 -88.06 28.64
C SER A 45 -16.01 -87.48 28.37
N PRO A 46 -15.40 -87.77 27.19
CA PRO A 46 -14.34 -86.95 26.64
C PRO A 46 -14.74 -85.48 26.71
N ALA A 47 -13.79 -84.64 27.09
CA ALA A 47 -13.97 -83.20 27.16
C ALA A 47 -13.03 -82.52 26.16
N TYR A 48 -13.56 -81.56 25.41
CA TYR A 48 -12.86 -80.80 24.38
C TYR A 48 -12.89 -79.33 24.73
N LYS A 49 -11.74 -78.66 24.59
CA LYS A 49 -11.59 -77.24 24.90
C LYS A 49 -11.46 -76.38 23.63
N ASP A 50 -10.74 -76.89 22.63
CA ASP A 50 -10.46 -76.13 21.42
C ASP A 50 -11.65 -76.10 20.46
N VAL A 51 -11.65 -75.12 19.57
CA VAL A 51 -12.62 -75.01 18.49
C VAL A 51 -12.58 -76.26 17.61
N GLY A 52 -13.78 -76.74 17.27
CA GLY A 52 -13.97 -77.90 16.43
C GLY A 52 -15.32 -78.56 16.66
N GLU A 53 -15.59 -79.55 15.83
CA GLU A 53 -16.74 -80.43 15.96
C GLU A 53 -16.25 -81.82 16.36
N TYR A 54 -16.66 -82.29 17.53
CA TYR A 54 -16.25 -83.58 18.08
C TYR A 54 -17.45 -84.49 18.29
N THR A 55 -17.37 -85.73 17.80
CA THR A 55 -18.41 -86.73 18.04
C THR A 55 -18.04 -87.60 19.23
N VAL A 56 -18.90 -87.63 20.26
CA VAL A 56 -18.78 -88.51 21.43
C VAL A 56 -19.83 -89.59 21.35
N TYR A 57 -19.39 -90.85 21.49
CA TYR A 57 -20.25 -92.03 21.53
C TYR A 57 -20.49 -92.46 22.97
N PHE A 58 -21.67 -93.00 23.26
CA PHE A 58 -22.01 -93.56 24.56
C PHE A 58 -22.67 -94.93 24.43
N LYS A 59 -22.47 -95.77 25.45
CA LYS A 59 -23.08 -97.09 25.61
C LYS A 59 -23.61 -97.24 27.04
N ILE A 60 -24.88 -97.58 27.16
CA ILE A 60 -25.57 -97.79 28.42
C ILE A 60 -25.87 -99.28 28.57
N THR A 61 -25.54 -99.85 29.73
CA THR A 61 -25.78 -101.25 30.05
C THR A 61 -26.49 -101.40 31.39
N LYS A 62 -27.49 -102.28 31.46
CA LYS A 62 -28.22 -102.64 32.69
C LYS A 62 -28.58 -104.11 32.64
N GLN A 63 -28.45 -104.81 33.77
CA GLN A 63 -28.72 -106.24 33.83
C GLN A 63 -30.16 -106.56 33.39
N GLY A 64 -30.32 -107.52 32.49
CA GLY A 64 -31.63 -107.92 31.95
C GLY A 64 -32.15 -107.08 30.79
N TYR A 65 -31.40 -106.08 30.31
CA TYR A 65 -31.76 -105.24 29.16
C TYR A 65 -30.69 -105.27 28.06
N ALA A 66 -31.11 -105.08 26.81
CA ALA A 66 -30.19 -104.89 25.69
C ALA A 66 -29.40 -103.56 25.87
N PRO A 67 -28.11 -103.50 25.49
CA PRO A 67 -27.36 -102.26 25.54
C PRO A 67 -27.96 -101.18 24.61
N ILE A 68 -27.98 -99.94 25.08
CA ILE A 68 -28.37 -98.77 24.27
C ILE A 68 -27.08 -98.04 23.87
N THR A 69 -26.93 -97.72 22.59
CA THR A 69 -25.79 -96.97 22.06
C THR A 69 -26.24 -95.76 21.29
N GLY A 70 -25.50 -94.66 21.36
CA GLY A 70 -25.75 -93.46 20.57
C GLY A 70 -24.54 -92.55 20.51
N SER A 71 -24.71 -91.39 19.89
CA SER A 71 -23.70 -90.33 19.85
C SER A 71 -24.33 -88.95 19.99
N ARG A 72 -23.51 -87.99 20.43
CA ARG A 72 -23.80 -86.56 20.45
C ARG A 72 -22.54 -85.78 20.04
N THR A 73 -22.76 -84.57 19.55
CA THR A 73 -21.68 -83.66 19.15
C THR A 73 -21.33 -82.70 20.28
N VAL A 74 -20.07 -82.30 20.31
CA VAL A 74 -19.55 -81.13 21.02
C VAL A 74 -19.05 -80.20 19.94
N GLU A 75 -19.77 -79.11 19.71
CA GLU A 75 -19.45 -78.09 18.72
C GLU A 75 -18.98 -76.82 19.44
N ILE A 76 -17.73 -76.43 19.22
CA ILE A 76 -17.12 -75.22 19.78
C ILE A 76 -16.75 -74.32 18.61
N THR A 77 -17.42 -73.17 18.52
CA THR A 77 -17.16 -72.15 17.51
C THR A 77 -16.15 -71.10 18.01
N PRO A 78 -15.38 -70.44 17.13
CA PRO A 78 -14.40 -69.47 17.57
C PRO A 78 -15.00 -68.27 18.32
N ALA A 79 -14.29 -67.81 19.35
CA ALA A 79 -14.52 -66.49 19.92
C ALA A 79 -13.92 -65.41 18.99
N THR A 80 -14.26 -64.14 19.19
CA THR A 80 -13.75 -63.04 18.35
C THR A 80 -12.75 -62.19 19.10
N ILE A 81 -11.58 -61.97 18.48
CA ILE A 81 -10.66 -60.91 18.86
C ILE A 81 -10.94 -59.70 17.97
N THR A 82 -11.26 -58.57 18.59
CA THR A 82 -11.40 -57.29 17.87
C THR A 82 -10.11 -56.50 18.00
N VAL A 83 -9.49 -56.17 16.88
CA VAL A 83 -8.35 -55.26 16.79
C VAL A 83 -8.83 -53.93 16.22
N THR A 84 -8.58 -52.83 16.93
CA THR A 84 -8.89 -51.48 16.48
C THR A 84 -7.58 -50.73 16.28
N ALA A 85 -7.30 -50.33 15.04
CA ALA A 85 -6.13 -49.49 14.77
C ALA A 85 -6.34 -48.09 15.33
N ASP A 86 -5.29 -47.54 15.95
CA ASP A 86 -5.34 -46.20 16.51
C ASP A 86 -5.32 -45.15 15.40
N ASP A 87 -6.11 -44.08 15.57
CA ASP A 87 -6.00 -42.91 14.73
C ASP A 87 -4.67 -42.19 14.99
N GLN A 88 -4.02 -41.74 13.93
CA GLN A 88 -2.72 -41.09 13.98
C GLN A 88 -2.69 -39.83 13.12
N SER A 89 -1.69 -38.99 13.35
CA SER A 89 -1.50 -37.76 12.57
C SER A 89 -0.03 -37.44 12.35
N LYS A 90 0.27 -36.79 11.23
CA LYS A 90 1.58 -36.22 10.90
C LYS A 90 1.41 -34.89 10.16
N ALA A 91 2.46 -34.08 10.11
CA ALA A 91 2.52 -32.95 9.19
C ALA A 91 3.02 -33.41 7.81
N TYR A 92 2.65 -32.68 6.76
CA TYR A 92 3.15 -32.90 5.40
C TYR A 92 4.69 -32.96 5.37
N GLY A 93 5.24 -33.96 4.66
CA GLY A 93 6.68 -34.17 4.55
C GLY A 93 7.38 -34.79 5.77
N ALA A 94 6.68 -34.98 6.90
CA ALA A 94 7.23 -35.73 8.03
C ALA A 94 7.31 -37.24 7.73
N THR A 95 8.10 -38.00 8.49
CA THR A 95 8.07 -39.46 8.43
C THR A 95 6.78 -40.01 9.04
N ASP A 96 6.32 -41.17 8.57
CA ASP A 96 5.14 -41.81 9.15
C ASP A 96 5.38 -42.22 10.61
N PRO A 97 4.37 -42.02 11.49
CA PRO A 97 4.39 -42.59 12.83
C PRO A 97 4.34 -44.13 12.78
N ALA A 98 4.80 -44.76 13.86
CA ALA A 98 4.62 -46.20 14.01
C ALA A 98 3.13 -46.51 14.20
N LEU A 99 2.55 -47.32 13.32
CA LEU A 99 1.13 -47.71 13.39
C LEU A 99 0.88 -48.58 14.63
N THR A 100 -0.09 -48.20 15.45
CA THR A 100 -0.46 -48.87 16.70
C THR A 100 -1.91 -49.35 16.67
N TYR A 101 -2.26 -50.25 17.59
CA TYR A 101 -3.61 -50.79 17.73
C TYR A 101 -3.87 -51.26 19.16
N GLU A 102 -5.15 -51.32 19.51
CA GLU A 102 -5.65 -52.01 20.70
C GLU A 102 -6.37 -53.31 20.31
N ALA A 103 -6.28 -54.33 21.16
CA ALA A 103 -6.92 -55.63 20.95
C ALA A 103 -7.77 -56.02 22.16
N SER A 104 -8.95 -56.58 21.92
CA SER A 104 -9.88 -57.05 22.96
C SER A 104 -10.60 -58.33 22.54
N GLY A 105 -11.29 -58.99 23.49
CA GLY A 105 -12.08 -60.21 23.23
C GLY A 105 -11.40 -61.54 23.60
N ALA A 106 -10.16 -61.51 24.11
CA ALA A 106 -9.49 -62.71 24.61
C ALA A 106 -10.22 -63.27 25.85
N VAL A 107 -10.37 -64.59 25.91
CA VAL A 107 -11.13 -65.25 26.96
C VAL A 107 -10.31 -65.38 28.24
N GLY A 108 -10.89 -65.00 29.38
CA GLY A 108 -10.28 -65.21 30.70
C GLY A 108 -8.95 -64.46 30.88
N THR A 109 -7.88 -65.21 31.10
CA THR A 109 -6.51 -64.66 31.27
C THR A 109 -5.62 -64.93 30.06
N GLU A 110 -6.21 -65.30 28.92
CA GLU A 110 -5.48 -65.48 27.67
C GLU A 110 -4.96 -64.14 27.14
N ALA A 111 -3.80 -64.17 26.49
CA ALA A 111 -3.20 -63.00 25.87
C ALA A 111 -3.08 -63.26 24.36
N ALA A 112 -3.80 -62.49 23.56
CA ALA A 112 -3.79 -62.64 22.11
C ALA A 112 -2.36 -62.51 21.55
N GLY A 113 -1.96 -63.45 20.70
CA GLY A 113 -0.71 -63.39 19.93
C GLY A 113 -0.97 -62.84 18.53
N PHE A 114 -0.01 -62.07 18.01
CA PHE A 114 -0.10 -61.46 16.68
C PHE A 114 1.20 -61.61 15.90
N THR A 115 1.08 -61.65 14.58
CA THR A 115 2.19 -61.56 13.61
C THR A 115 1.82 -60.59 12.50
N GLY A 116 2.81 -60.15 11.72
CA GLY A 116 2.60 -59.16 10.65
C GLY A 116 2.53 -57.74 11.20
N ALA A 117 2.03 -56.83 10.38
CA ALA A 117 1.96 -55.41 10.65
C ALA A 117 0.73 -54.78 9.96
N LEU A 118 0.31 -53.64 10.51
CA LEU A 118 -0.67 -52.77 9.86
C LEU A 118 -0.06 -52.12 8.62
N THR A 119 -0.93 -51.74 7.69
CA THR A 119 -0.57 -50.90 6.54
C THR A 119 -1.48 -49.69 6.48
N ARG A 120 -1.18 -48.74 5.59
CA ARG A 120 -2.08 -47.62 5.31
C ARG A 120 -2.28 -47.43 3.82
N ASP A 121 -3.33 -46.70 3.46
CA ASP A 121 -3.51 -46.19 2.10
C ASP A 121 -2.32 -45.31 1.68
N ALA A 122 -1.93 -45.43 0.41
CA ALA A 122 -0.82 -44.67 -0.16
C ALA A 122 -1.21 -43.20 -0.39
N GLY A 123 -0.22 -42.31 -0.28
CA GLY A 123 -0.33 -40.87 -0.51
C GLY A 123 0.37 -40.06 0.58
N GLU A 124 0.71 -38.82 0.24
CA GLU A 124 1.45 -37.90 1.13
C GLU A 124 0.85 -36.50 1.19
N ASP A 125 -0.11 -36.16 0.32
CA ASP A 125 -0.77 -34.85 0.35
C ASP A 125 -1.61 -34.70 1.62
N VAL A 126 -1.91 -33.45 1.98
CA VAL A 126 -2.80 -33.16 3.12
C VAL A 126 -4.16 -33.82 2.90
N GLY A 127 -4.61 -34.55 3.92
CA GLY A 127 -5.80 -35.38 3.83
C GLY A 127 -5.80 -36.54 4.80
N THR A 128 -6.73 -37.45 4.60
CA THR A 128 -6.95 -38.63 5.46
C THR A 128 -6.71 -39.92 4.70
N TYR A 129 -6.01 -40.85 5.34
CA TYR A 129 -5.62 -42.13 4.78
C TYR A 129 -6.04 -43.26 5.72
N THR A 130 -6.67 -44.31 5.21
CA THR A 130 -7.14 -45.42 6.06
C THR A 130 -5.94 -46.24 6.54
N ILE A 131 -5.89 -46.55 7.84
CA ILE A 131 -5.03 -47.59 8.41
C ILE A 131 -5.77 -48.91 8.32
N ARG A 132 -5.17 -49.88 7.63
CA ARG A 132 -5.73 -51.20 7.32
C ARG A 132 -4.98 -52.29 8.07
N GLN A 133 -5.62 -53.44 8.18
CA GLN A 133 -5.05 -54.63 8.83
C GLN A 133 -3.68 -55.01 8.29
N GLY A 134 -3.42 -54.79 7.00
CA GLY A 134 -2.16 -55.22 6.38
C GLY A 134 -2.04 -56.75 6.37
N ASP A 135 -0.90 -57.26 6.81
CA ASP A 135 -0.67 -58.68 7.03
C ASP A 135 -0.79 -59.08 8.51
N LEU A 136 -1.33 -58.19 9.35
CA LEU A 136 -1.61 -58.50 10.75
C LEU A 136 -2.56 -59.70 10.85
N ALA A 137 -2.16 -60.73 11.59
CA ALA A 137 -2.93 -61.94 11.81
C ALA A 137 -2.77 -62.45 13.25
N LEU A 138 -3.77 -63.19 13.72
CA LEU A 138 -3.67 -63.92 14.98
C LEU A 138 -2.63 -65.03 14.87
N ALA A 139 -1.86 -65.19 15.94
CA ALA A 139 -0.88 -66.26 16.09
C ALA A 139 -0.95 -66.85 17.49
N ASP A 140 -0.52 -68.10 17.62
CA ASP A 140 -0.32 -68.71 18.92
C ASP A 140 0.68 -67.86 19.71
N ASN A 141 0.39 -67.64 20.99
CA ASN A 141 1.27 -66.81 21.80
C ASN A 141 2.43 -67.62 22.40
N ALA A 142 3.52 -66.95 22.72
CA ALA A 142 4.69 -67.60 23.30
C ALA A 142 4.43 -68.21 24.70
N ALA A 143 3.42 -67.72 25.41
CA ALA A 143 3.01 -68.25 26.71
C ALA A 143 2.25 -69.59 26.60
N GLY A 144 1.81 -69.98 25.40
CA GLY A 144 1.10 -71.23 25.13
C GLY A 144 -0.32 -71.29 25.69
N ASN A 145 -0.85 -70.19 26.21
CA ASN A 145 -2.21 -70.13 26.74
C ASN A 145 -3.23 -69.57 25.75
N PHE A 146 -2.78 -69.03 24.61
CA PHE A 146 -3.63 -68.57 23.52
C PHE A 146 -3.34 -69.37 22.26
N LYS A 147 -4.39 -69.95 21.66
CA LYS A 147 -4.33 -70.72 20.42
C LYS A 147 -5.15 -70.01 19.35
N ALA A 148 -4.50 -69.54 18.29
CA ALA A 148 -5.14 -68.71 17.27
C ALA A 148 -6.31 -69.40 16.57
N SER A 149 -6.28 -70.74 16.43
CA SER A 149 -7.38 -71.50 15.83
C SER A 149 -8.69 -71.42 16.63
N ASN A 150 -8.64 -71.00 17.91
CA ASN A 150 -9.83 -70.85 18.75
C ASN A 150 -10.54 -69.50 18.56
N TYR A 151 -9.98 -68.64 17.70
CA TYR A 151 -10.45 -67.27 17.53
C TYR A 151 -10.58 -66.87 16.06
N THR A 152 -11.51 -65.96 15.78
CA THR A 152 -11.52 -65.14 14.56
C THR A 152 -11.00 -63.74 14.86
N LEU A 153 -10.45 -63.08 13.84
CA LEU A 153 -10.02 -61.68 13.91
C LEU A 153 -11.08 -60.79 13.25
N ASP A 154 -11.57 -59.82 14.01
CA ASP A 154 -12.38 -58.70 13.50
C ASP A 154 -11.53 -57.43 13.56
N PHE A 155 -11.33 -56.77 12.42
CA PHE A 155 -10.44 -55.61 12.32
C PHE A 155 -11.23 -54.34 12.05
N VAL A 156 -11.03 -53.34 12.92
CA VAL A 156 -11.58 -51.99 12.78
C VAL A 156 -10.46 -51.06 12.32
N ASN A 157 -10.68 -50.43 11.15
CA ASN A 157 -9.74 -49.49 10.57
C ASN A 157 -9.56 -48.24 11.43
N GLY A 158 -8.35 -47.71 11.43
CA GLY A 158 -8.02 -46.37 11.94
C GLY A 158 -7.77 -45.39 10.80
N THR A 159 -7.37 -44.17 11.13
CA THR A 159 -7.13 -43.08 10.19
C THR A 159 -5.79 -42.42 10.45
N LEU A 160 -4.95 -42.29 9.42
CA LEU A 160 -3.82 -41.38 9.42
C LEU A 160 -4.25 -40.05 8.81
N THR A 161 -4.13 -38.96 9.56
CA THR A 161 -4.38 -37.60 9.10
C THR A 161 -3.07 -36.88 8.80
N ILE A 162 -2.85 -36.48 7.55
CA ILE A 162 -1.74 -35.60 7.15
C ILE A 162 -2.25 -34.16 7.20
N THR A 163 -1.63 -33.35 8.03
CA THR A 163 -1.94 -31.93 8.25
C THR A 163 -0.97 -31.03 7.50
N GLU A 164 -1.39 -29.80 7.23
CA GLU A 164 -0.56 -28.79 6.57
C GLU A 164 0.75 -28.55 7.35
N ALA A 165 1.86 -28.49 6.62
CA ALA A 165 3.14 -28.11 7.18
C ALA A 165 3.36 -26.59 7.13
N ASN A 166 4.35 -26.08 7.87
CA ASN A 166 4.78 -24.70 7.72
C ASN A 166 5.77 -24.60 6.55
N GLY A 167 5.45 -23.75 5.55
CA GLY A 167 6.36 -23.47 4.44
C GLY A 167 7.54 -22.59 4.86
N ALA A 168 8.50 -22.40 3.96
CA ALA A 168 9.59 -21.44 4.18
C ALA A 168 9.05 -20.00 4.37
N ALA A 169 9.78 -19.18 5.12
CA ALA A 169 9.43 -17.77 5.28
C ALA A 169 9.45 -17.05 3.92
N LEU A 170 8.52 -16.10 3.72
CA LEU A 170 8.49 -15.28 2.51
C LEU A 170 9.66 -14.29 2.52
N ALA A 171 10.49 -14.32 1.48
CA ALA A 171 11.53 -13.32 1.27
C ALA A 171 10.95 -12.18 0.42
N ILE A 172 10.50 -11.10 1.07
CA ILE A 172 9.97 -9.91 0.38
C ILE A 172 10.98 -8.77 0.55
N THR A 173 11.33 -8.12 -0.56
CA THR A 173 12.25 -6.99 -0.60
C THR A 173 11.51 -5.73 -1.02
N ASP A 174 11.64 -4.70 -0.20
CA ASP A 174 11.10 -3.36 -0.45
C ASP A 174 11.83 -2.68 -1.61
N TYR A 175 11.15 -1.74 -2.25
CA TYR A 175 11.75 -0.81 -3.21
C TYR A 175 11.80 0.60 -2.61
N SER A 176 12.93 1.27 -2.76
CA SER A 176 13.10 2.69 -2.41
C SER A 176 13.97 3.38 -3.47
N GLY A 177 13.50 4.49 -4.01
CA GLY A 177 14.21 5.24 -5.04
C GLY A 177 13.75 6.69 -5.19
N VAL A 178 14.50 7.45 -5.97
CA VAL A 178 14.07 8.76 -6.47
C VAL A 178 13.27 8.55 -7.74
N TYR A 179 12.26 9.38 -7.99
CA TYR A 179 11.48 9.34 -9.21
C TYR A 179 12.39 9.33 -10.45
N ASP A 180 12.27 8.29 -11.25
CA ASP A 180 13.07 8.02 -12.46
C ASP A 180 12.20 7.80 -13.70
N GLY A 181 10.88 7.97 -13.57
CA GLY A 181 9.91 7.78 -14.65
C GLY A 181 9.65 6.31 -15.03
N GLN A 182 10.21 5.34 -14.30
CA GLN A 182 10.02 3.91 -14.56
C GLN A 182 9.00 3.27 -13.59
N SER A 183 8.49 2.10 -13.95
CA SER A 183 7.60 1.31 -13.08
C SER A 183 8.40 0.43 -12.14
N HIS A 184 8.11 0.52 -10.85
CA HIS A 184 8.76 -0.22 -9.76
C HIS A 184 7.74 -1.03 -8.94
N SER A 185 8.22 -2.06 -8.27
CA SER A 185 7.43 -2.90 -7.37
C SER A 185 8.30 -3.54 -6.30
N ILE A 186 7.67 -4.22 -5.34
CA ILE A 186 8.36 -5.13 -4.42
C ILE A 186 8.93 -6.33 -5.18
N THR A 187 9.94 -6.98 -4.61
CA THR A 187 10.43 -8.28 -5.11
C THR A 187 10.04 -9.38 -4.14
N VAL A 188 9.44 -10.45 -4.64
CA VAL A 188 9.20 -11.69 -3.89
C VAL A 188 10.22 -12.73 -4.35
N GLY A 189 11.00 -13.25 -3.40
CA GLY A 189 12.03 -14.27 -3.66
C GLY A 189 11.44 -15.59 -4.16
N GLU A 190 12.31 -16.45 -4.70
CA GLU A 190 11.90 -17.75 -5.21
C GLU A 190 11.27 -18.61 -4.12
N LEU A 191 10.11 -19.19 -4.42
CA LEU A 191 9.43 -20.13 -3.56
C LEU A 191 9.81 -21.55 -3.95
N SER A 192 10.42 -22.30 -3.03
CA SER A 192 10.92 -23.64 -3.30
C SER A 192 9.85 -24.73 -3.34
N GLU A 193 8.67 -24.49 -2.77
CA GLU A 193 7.61 -25.51 -2.72
C GLU A 193 6.76 -25.53 -4.00
N ALA A 194 6.64 -26.70 -4.61
CA ALA A 194 5.75 -26.89 -5.76
C ALA A 194 4.27 -26.67 -5.36
N GLY A 195 3.47 -26.15 -6.30
CA GLY A 195 2.04 -25.90 -6.07
C GLY A 195 1.72 -24.59 -5.33
N ASN A 196 2.72 -23.76 -5.03
CA ASN A 196 2.48 -22.42 -4.50
C ASN A 196 1.74 -21.54 -5.52
N THR A 197 0.70 -20.86 -5.04
CA THR A 197 0.03 -19.77 -5.76
C THR A 197 0.29 -18.47 -5.02
N ILE A 198 0.70 -17.42 -5.74
CA ILE A 198 0.99 -16.10 -5.17
C ILE A 198 -0.09 -15.12 -5.62
N GLU A 199 -0.62 -14.36 -4.68
CA GLU A 199 -1.52 -13.25 -4.91
C GLU A 199 -1.05 -11.98 -4.19
N TYR A 200 -1.41 -10.83 -4.75
CA TYR A 200 -1.05 -9.50 -4.29
C TYR A 200 -2.29 -8.67 -3.99
N SER A 201 -2.17 -7.75 -3.03
CA SER A 201 -3.24 -6.80 -2.70
C SER A 201 -2.66 -5.46 -2.25
N LEU A 202 -3.43 -4.39 -2.43
CA LEU A 202 -3.15 -3.06 -1.88
C LEU A 202 -4.00 -2.75 -0.63
N ASP A 203 -4.97 -3.60 -0.30
CA ASP A 203 -5.96 -3.37 0.75
C ASP A 203 -6.27 -4.61 1.61
N GLU A 204 -5.53 -5.70 1.44
CA GLU A 204 -5.72 -7.03 2.07
C GLU A 204 -7.05 -7.74 1.75
N THR A 205 -7.92 -7.15 0.93
CA THR A 205 -9.25 -7.67 0.63
C THR A 205 -9.41 -8.09 -0.83
N ASN A 206 -8.90 -7.27 -1.76
CA ASN A 206 -8.94 -7.51 -3.19
C ASN A 206 -7.60 -8.10 -3.63
N TRP A 207 -7.61 -9.40 -3.95
CA TRP A 207 -6.42 -10.16 -4.32
C TRP A 207 -6.33 -10.37 -5.83
N SER A 208 -5.11 -10.28 -6.37
CA SER A 208 -4.81 -10.45 -7.80
C SER A 208 -3.53 -11.26 -7.98
N SER A 209 -3.45 -12.08 -9.02
CA SER A 209 -2.22 -12.79 -9.40
C SER A 209 -1.20 -11.90 -10.12
N THR A 210 -1.59 -10.68 -10.48
CA THR A 210 -0.72 -9.71 -11.14
C THR A 210 -0.04 -8.82 -10.11
N LEU A 211 1.29 -8.79 -10.14
CA LEU A 211 2.10 -7.93 -9.27
C LEU A 211 1.85 -6.44 -9.65
N PRO A 212 1.38 -5.59 -8.71
CA PRO A 212 1.15 -4.17 -8.98
C PRO A 212 2.47 -3.42 -9.17
N THR A 213 2.46 -2.38 -9.99
CA THR A 213 3.62 -1.52 -10.25
C THR A 213 3.26 -0.04 -10.07
N PHE A 214 4.24 0.77 -9.69
CA PHE A 214 4.08 2.19 -9.39
C PHE A 214 5.18 3.00 -10.07
N THR A 215 4.83 4.17 -10.60
CA THR A 215 5.79 5.09 -11.25
C THR A 215 5.83 6.45 -10.57
N ASP A 216 4.69 6.92 -10.08
CA ASP A 216 4.61 8.23 -9.43
C ASP A 216 5.09 8.21 -7.98
N VAL A 217 5.48 9.39 -7.49
CA VAL A 217 5.90 9.62 -6.12
C VAL A 217 4.81 9.19 -5.15
N GLY A 218 5.24 8.48 -4.13
CA GLY A 218 4.35 7.98 -3.09
C GLY A 218 4.98 6.84 -2.31
N LYS A 219 4.26 6.45 -1.26
CA LYS A 219 4.61 5.28 -0.45
C LYS A 219 3.40 4.35 -0.41
N VAL A 220 3.55 3.19 -1.03
CA VAL A 220 2.48 2.17 -1.12
C VAL A 220 2.96 0.87 -0.49
N THR A 221 2.07 0.24 0.29
CA THR A 221 2.31 -1.10 0.83
C THR A 221 1.65 -2.13 -0.08
N VAL A 222 2.41 -3.15 -0.48
CA VAL A 222 1.92 -4.28 -1.27
C VAL A 222 1.90 -5.50 -0.36
N TYR A 223 0.72 -6.08 -0.18
CA TYR A 223 0.51 -7.30 0.57
C TYR A 223 0.67 -8.51 -0.35
N VAL A 224 1.28 -9.58 0.16
CA VAL A 224 1.56 -10.83 -0.53
C VAL A 224 0.89 -11.95 0.25
N LYS A 225 0.20 -12.84 -0.46
CA LYS A 225 -0.39 -14.06 0.10
C LYS A 225 0.03 -15.24 -0.77
N VAL A 226 0.51 -16.28 -0.10
CA VAL A 226 0.94 -17.53 -0.73
C VAL A 226 0.10 -18.67 -0.17
N THR A 227 -0.62 -19.36 -1.06
CA THR A 227 -1.41 -20.55 -0.73
C THR A 227 -0.79 -21.80 -1.34
N ASN A 228 -0.94 -22.92 -0.65
CA ASN A 228 -0.48 -24.22 -1.10
C ASN A 228 -1.41 -25.31 -0.53
N PRO A 229 -1.78 -26.36 -1.29
CA PRO A 229 -2.60 -27.46 -0.77
C PRO A 229 -2.00 -28.20 0.44
N ASN A 230 -0.69 -28.16 0.59
CA ASN A 230 0.05 -28.97 1.56
C ASN A 230 0.73 -28.15 2.68
N TYR A 231 0.67 -26.82 2.60
CA TYR A 231 1.31 -25.93 3.56
C TYR A 231 0.35 -24.84 4.00
N ASN A 232 0.49 -24.44 5.27
CA ASN A 232 -0.27 -23.34 5.84
C ASN A 232 -0.11 -22.08 4.98
N GLU A 233 -1.19 -21.31 4.85
CA GLU A 233 -1.18 -20.02 4.17
C GLU A 233 -0.11 -19.10 4.79
N ARG A 234 0.64 -18.41 3.93
CA ARG A 234 1.67 -17.45 4.33
C ARG A 234 1.31 -16.08 3.81
N THR A 235 1.37 -15.07 4.67
CA THR A 235 1.16 -13.67 4.31
C THR A 235 2.38 -12.83 4.66
N GLY A 236 2.56 -11.74 3.94
CA GLY A 236 3.63 -10.76 4.16
C GLY A 236 3.31 -9.46 3.44
N SER A 237 4.18 -8.47 3.60
CA SER A 237 4.08 -7.22 2.86
C SER A 237 5.46 -6.63 2.60
N GLY A 238 5.53 -5.77 1.59
CA GLY A 238 6.67 -4.89 1.34
C GLY A 238 6.20 -3.51 0.92
N THR A 239 7.09 -2.53 0.97
CA THR A 239 6.80 -1.14 0.60
C THR A 239 7.52 -0.74 -0.68
N VAL A 240 6.82 0.05 -1.49
CA VAL A 240 7.38 0.78 -2.63
C VAL A 240 7.36 2.26 -2.26
N GLU A 241 8.54 2.86 -2.11
CA GLU A 241 8.72 4.26 -1.75
C GLU A 241 9.47 5.00 -2.87
N ILE A 242 8.73 5.83 -3.61
CA ILE A 242 9.28 6.70 -4.67
C ILE A 242 9.27 8.12 -4.13
N THR A 243 10.45 8.72 -4.02
CA THR A 243 10.63 10.08 -3.50
C THR A 243 10.73 11.11 -4.63
N PRO A 244 10.30 12.37 -4.42
CA PRO A 244 10.38 13.40 -5.44
C PRO A 244 11.80 13.61 -5.96
N ARG A 245 11.93 13.77 -7.28
CA ARG A 245 13.21 14.08 -7.91
C ARG A 245 13.59 15.55 -7.71
N PRO A 246 14.71 15.87 -7.05
CA PRO A 246 15.14 17.26 -6.88
C PRO A 246 15.48 17.93 -8.21
N ILE A 247 15.03 19.17 -8.40
CA ILE A 247 15.43 20.02 -9.52
C ILE A 247 15.54 21.46 -9.02
N THR A 248 16.63 22.14 -9.39
CA THR A 248 16.82 23.56 -9.07
C THR A 248 16.62 24.40 -10.32
N ILE A 249 15.82 25.46 -10.23
CA ILE A 249 15.63 26.48 -11.27
C ILE A 249 16.29 27.77 -10.79
N THR A 250 17.29 28.25 -11.53
CA THR A 250 18.06 29.45 -11.17
C THR A 250 17.77 30.59 -12.13
N ALA A 251 17.23 31.69 -11.64
CA ALA A 251 17.05 32.90 -12.44
C ALA A 251 18.43 33.51 -12.79
N ALA A 252 18.58 33.99 -14.03
CA ALA A 252 19.86 34.52 -14.47
C ALA A 252 20.19 35.86 -13.79
N SER A 253 21.44 35.98 -13.35
CA SER A 253 21.99 37.26 -12.89
C SER A 253 22.36 38.14 -14.10
N ALA A 254 22.35 39.45 -13.91
CA ALA A 254 22.77 40.40 -14.95
C ALA A 254 23.39 41.63 -14.31
N SER A 255 24.25 42.34 -15.06
CA SER A 255 24.80 43.60 -14.58
C SER A 255 24.98 44.60 -15.70
N LYS A 256 24.93 45.88 -15.33
CA LYS A 256 25.26 46.98 -16.22
C LYS A 256 25.80 48.19 -15.46
N THR A 257 26.34 49.15 -16.21
CA THR A 257 26.61 50.48 -15.67
C THR A 257 25.35 51.33 -15.77
N TYR A 258 25.13 52.22 -14.81
CA TYR A 258 23.94 53.07 -14.77
C TYR A 258 23.79 53.87 -16.08
N ASP A 259 22.66 53.68 -16.76
CA ASP A 259 22.32 54.32 -18.03
C ASP A 259 20.89 54.87 -18.09
N GLY A 260 20.16 54.83 -16.97
CA GLY A 260 18.78 55.30 -16.86
C GLY A 260 17.72 54.32 -17.37
N THR A 261 18.10 53.18 -17.96
CA THR A 261 17.12 52.18 -18.41
C THR A 261 16.95 51.05 -17.39
N PRO A 262 15.84 50.28 -17.40
CA PRO A 262 15.73 49.07 -16.59
C PRO A 262 16.71 47.96 -17.02
N LEU A 263 17.33 47.31 -16.05
CA LEU A 263 17.95 46.01 -16.21
C LEU A 263 16.87 44.94 -16.00
N THR A 264 16.64 44.12 -17.01
CA THR A 264 15.71 42.99 -16.97
C THR A 264 16.38 41.79 -17.62
N ASN A 265 16.11 40.59 -17.11
CA ASN A 265 16.60 39.35 -17.69
C ASN A 265 15.63 38.21 -17.35
N ASN A 266 14.94 37.69 -18.36
CA ASN A 266 13.97 36.61 -18.19
C ASN A 266 14.60 35.22 -18.36
N ALA A 267 15.93 35.14 -18.58
CA ALA A 267 16.62 33.88 -18.70
C ALA A 267 16.68 33.17 -17.34
N TYR A 268 16.65 31.85 -17.39
CA TYR A 268 16.88 30.95 -16.26
C TYR A 268 17.66 29.73 -16.73
N THR A 269 18.26 29.03 -15.79
CA THR A 269 18.81 27.69 -15.98
C THR A 269 18.11 26.71 -15.03
N TYR A 270 18.26 25.42 -15.29
CA TYR A 270 17.79 24.38 -14.38
C TYR A 270 18.83 23.27 -14.25
N THR A 271 18.74 22.47 -13.18
CA THR A 271 19.56 21.26 -13.00
C THR A 271 19.30 20.29 -14.15
N THR A 272 20.32 20.05 -14.97
CA THR A 272 20.29 19.04 -16.04
C THR A 272 20.26 17.63 -15.43
N GLN A 273 19.78 16.64 -16.19
CA GLN A 273 19.66 15.26 -15.71
C GLN A 273 20.98 14.71 -15.13
N GLY A 274 20.96 14.36 -13.84
CA GLY A 274 21.94 13.50 -13.18
C GLY A 274 21.36 12.11 -12.90
N ASP A 275 22.01 11.33 -12.02
CA ASP A 275 21.48 10.01 -11.62
C ASP A 275 20.20 10.18 -10.79
N ASP A 276 20.25 11.00 -9.72
CA ASP A 276 19.14 11.19 -8.77
C ASP A 276 18.60 12.63 -8.72
N GLU A 277 18.97 13.49 -9.68
CA GLU A 277 18.50 14.88 -9.74
C GLU A 277 18.29 15.39 -11.18
N GLY A 278 17.66 16.55 -11.30
CA GLY A 278 17.45 17.25 -12.56
C GLY A 278 16.28 16.72 -13.39
N LEU A 279 15.97 17.43 -14.48
CA LEU A 279 14.87 17.09 -15.38
C LEU A 279 15.17 15.79 -16.14
N LEU A 280 14.23 14.83 -16.19
CA LEU A 280 14.38 13.57 -16.96
C LEU A 280 14.23 13.80 -18.47
N GLU A 281 15.13 14.60 -19.05
CA GLU A 281 15.13 14.95 -20.48
C GLU A 281 15.28 13.73 -21.38
N SER A 282 15.98 12.67 -20.93
CA SER A 282 16.09 11.41 -21.66
C SER A 282 14.76 10.70 -21.88
N LEU A 283 13.78 10.95 -21.01
CA LEU A 283 12.41 10.45 -21.10
C LEU A 283 11.46 11.48 -21.72
N GLY A 284 11.99 12.60 -22.22
CA GLY A 284 11.22 13.65 -22.88
C GLY A 284 10.47 14.59 -21.92
N HIS A 285 10.79 14.61 -20.62
CA HIS A 285 10.18 15.55 -19.69
C HIS A 285 10.56 16.99 -20.06
N GLN A 286 9.61 17.91 -19.93
CA GLN A 286 9.76 19.32 -20.29
C GLN A 286 9.41 20.22 -19.12
N LEU A 287 10.26 21.22 -18.86
CA LEU A 287 9.98 22.31 -17.92
C LEU A 287 9.33 23.48 -18.68
N ILE A 288 8.11 23.83 -18.29
CA ILE A 288 7.30 24.89 -18.89
C ILE A 288 6.82 25.89 -17.83
N ASP A 289 6.17 26.97 -18.26
CA ASP A 289 5.51 27.96 -17.39
C ASP A 289 6.41 28.68 -16.37
N VAL A 290 7.74 28.63 -16.54
CA VAL A 290 8.67 29.37 -15.67
C VAL A 290 8.50 30.87 -15.88
N VAL A 291 8.14 31.57 -14.81
CA VAL A 291 8.00 33.02 -14.76
C VAL A 291 9.20 33.61 -14.04
N VAL A 292 9.98 34.43 -14.73
CA VAL A 292 11.12 35.17 -14.15
C VAL A 292 10.74 36.64 -14.00
N THR A 293 10.75 37.14 -12.77
CA THR A 293 10.36 38.50 -12.41
C THR A 293 11.47 39.18 -11.63
N GLY A 294 12.00 40.27 -12.18
CA GLY A 294 12.99 41.11 -11.53
C GLY A 294 13.27 42.34 -12.37
N THR A 295 13.64 43.44 -11.71
CA THR A 295 14.15 44.63 -12.40
C THR A 295 15.08 45.42 -11.50
N GLN A 296 16.04 46.13 -12.09
CA GLN A 296 16.88 47.08 -11.39
C GLN A 296 17.17 48.29 -12.27
N ILE A 297 17.02 49.49 -11.74
CA ILE A 297 17.41 50.72 -12.44
C ILE A 297 18.44 51.50 -11.64
N SER A 298 18.21 51.66 -10.34
CA SER A 298 19.11 52.36 -9.44
C SER A 298 20.39 51.57 -9.19
N VAL A 299 21.48 52.28 -8.92
CA VAL A 299 22.75 51.68 -8.52
C VAL A 299 22.56 50.84 -7.26
N GLY A 300 22.99 49.58 -7.30
CA GLY A 300 22.81 48.61 -6.22
C GLY A 300 22.41 47.23 -6.75
N ASP A 301 22.01 46.37 -5.82
CA ASP A 301 21.61 44.99 -6.10
C ASP A 301 20.10 44.77 -5.86
N SER A 302 19.46 43.96 -6.69
CA SER A 302 18.09 43.47 -6.48
C SER A 302 17.96 42.01 -6.94
N PRO A 303 17.00 41.24 -6.38
CA PRO A 303 16.79 39.86 -6.80
C PRO A 303 16.10 39.79 -8.18
N ASN A 304 16.47 38.78 -8.95
CA ASN A 304 15.72 38.30 -10.10
C ASN A 304 15.11 36.94 -9.72
N VAL A 305 13.78 36.84 -9.64
CA VAL A 305 13.10 35.71 -8.99
C VAL A 305 12.47 34.81 -10.04
N ALA A 306 12.71 33.50 -9.99
CA ALA A 306 12.00 32.50 -10.81
C ALA A 306 10.88 31.82 -10.01
N THR A 307 9.72 31.60 -10.63
CA THR A 307 8.55 30.93 -10.03
C THR A 307 7.74 30.17 -11.08
N GLY A 308 6.73 29.39 -10.67
CA GLY A 308 5.66 28.90 -11.55
C GLY A 308 5.99 27.72 -12.46
N GLY A 309 7.24 27.26 -12.47
CA GLY A 309 7.68 26.13 -13.29
C GLY A 309 6.82 24.88 -13.08
N LYS A 310 6.36 24.30 -14.20
CA LYS A 310 5.65 23.01 -14.26
C LYS A 310 6.43 22.02 -15.09
N ILE A 311 6.35 20.74 -14.73
CA ILE A 311 7.01 19.67 -15.46
C ILE A 311 5.98 18.76 -16.08
N VAL A 312 6.09 18.58 -17.39
CA VAL A 312 5.21 17.70 -18.16
C VAL A 312 5.98 16.55 -18.78
N ALA A 313 5.35 15.39 -18.89
CA ALA A 313 5.92 14.19 -19.50
C ALA A 313 5.08 13.72 -20.69
N PRO A 314 5.68 13.14 -21.73
CA PRO A 314 4.93 12.61 -22.86
C PRO A 314 4.04 11.43 -22.40
N VAL A 315 2.81 11.38 -22.89
CA VAL A 315 1.94 10.22 -22.68
C VAL A 315 2.46 9.07 -23.53
N GLU A 316 2.96 8.01 -22.90
CA GLU A 316 3.27 6.77 -23.60
C GLU A 316 1.96 6.17 -24.16
N THR A 317 1.71 6.41 -25.44
CA THR A 317 0.67 5.70 -26.16
C THR A 317 1.24 4.37 -26.65
N PRO A 318 0.56 3.23 -26.42
CA PRO A 318 0.96 1.99 -27.07
C PRO A 318 0.74 2.18 -28.58
N MET A 319 1.82 2.37 -29.33
CA MET A 319 1.72 2.63 -30.77
C MET A 319 0.89 1.54 -31.47
N PRO A 320 0.01 1.96 -32.39
CA PRO A 320 0.23 1.53 -33.75
C PRO A 320 0.49 2.73 -34.66
N MET A 321 1.43 2.51 -35.57
CA MET A 321 1.69 3.30 -36.76
C MET A 321 0.40 3.87 -37.39
N LEU A 322 0.17 5.17 -37.25
CA LEU A 322 -0.44 6.02 -38.28
C LEU A 322 -0.32 7.47 -37.82
N MET A 323 0.19 8.31 -38.72
CA MET A 323 0.21 9.75 -38.57
C MET A 323 -1.23 10.24 -38.41
N SER A 324 -1.68 10.39 -37.17
CA SER A 324 -2.77 11.30 -36.85
C SER A 324 -2.14 12.66 -36.55
N ASP A 325 -2.74 13.71 -37.08
CA ASP A 325 -2.30 15.11 -37.01
C ASP A 325 -2.41 15.70 -35.59
N GLU A 326 -2.70 14.86 -34.58
CA GLU A 326 -2.79 15.24 -33.18
C GLU A 326 -1.41 15.06 -32.55
N GLY A 327 -0.75 16.17 -32.23
CA GLY A 327 0.60 16.18 -31.66
C GLY A 327 0.74 15.33 -30.39
N MET A 328 2.00 15.04 -30.02
CA MET A 328 2.36 14.32 -28.79
C MET A 328 1.63 14.92 -27.58
N GLN A 329 0.82 14.10 -26.90
CA GLN A 329 0.13 14.53 -25.68
C GLN A 329 1.11 14.53 -24.50
N PHE A 330 0.95 15.52 -23.62
CA PHE A 330 1.74 15.66 -22.41
C PHE A 330 0.82 15.66 -21.19
N VAL A 331 1.28 15.07 -20.10
CA VAL A 331 0.62 15.07 -18.78
C VAL A 331 1.46 15.81 -17.76
N ASP A 332 0.81 16.49 -16.82
CA ASP A 332 1.46 17.16 -15.70
C ASP A 332 2.00 16.10 -14.72
N VAL A 333 3.31 16.13 -14.49
CA VAL A 333 4.02 15.25 -13.55
C VAL A 333 4.79 16.07 -12.51
N THR A 334 4.41 17.33 -12.32
CA THR A 334 5.13 18.27 -11.44
C THR A 334 5.25 17.73 -10.01
N ASP A 335 4.23 17.04 -9.50
CA ASP A 335 4.21 16.46 -8.15
C ASP A 335 5.29 15.39 -7.94
N ASN A 336 5.83 14.83 -9.02
CA ASN A 336 6.94 13.88 -8.96
C ASN A 336 8.31 14.54 -8.76
N TYR A 337 8.38 15.86 -8.76
CA TYR A 337 9.59 16.65 -8.65
C TYR A 337 9.57 17.58 -7.43
N ALA A 338 10.71 17.71 -6.76
CA ALA A 338 10.94 18.72 -5.74
C ALA A 338 11.65 19.93 -6.38
N ILE A 339 10.85 20.91 -6.82
CA ILE A 339 11.36 22.13 -7.45
C ILE A 339 11.87 23.12 -6.40
N THR A 340 13.15 23.49 -6.50
CA THR A 340 13.78 24.56 -5.72
C THR A 340 14.06 25.76 -6.62
N TYR A 341 13.71 26.97 -6.20
CA TYR A 341 14.02 28.20 -6.93
C TYR A 341 15.21 28.92 -6.29
N VAL A 342 16.13 29.38 -7.14
CA VAL A 342 17.28 30.20 -6.74
C VAL A 342 17.22 31.52 -7.47
N ASP A 343 17.22 32.62 -6.71
CA ASP A 343 17.18 33.96 -7.27
C ASP A 343 18.52 34.33 -7.92
N GLY A 344 18.45 34.98 -9.07
CA GLY A 344 19.56 35.70 -9.67
C GLY A 344 19.73 37.07 -9.02
N ILE A 345 20.84 37.75 -9.32
CA ILE A 345 21.14 39.09 -8.81
C ILE A 345 21.29 40.06 -9.99
N PHE A 346 20.60 41.19 -9.90
CA PHE A 346 20.80 42.33 -10.78
C PHE A 346 21.65 43.38 -10.12
N THR A 347 22.80 43.69 -10.74
CA THR A 347 23.75 44.68 -10.22
C THR A 347 23.88 45.86 -11.18
N VAL A 348 23.52 47.07 -10.73
CA VAL A 348 23.80 48.30 -11.47
C VAL A 348 24.93 49.06 -10.79
N THR A 349 26.01 49.31 -11.53
CA THR A 349 27.21 49.98 -11.01
C THR A 349 27.30 51.44 -11.46
N ARG A 350 27.94 52.30 -10.66
CA ARG A 350 28.20 53.71 -11.03
C ARG A 350 29.14 53.78 -12.23
N ARG A 351 28.89 54.73 -13.15
CA ARG A 351 29.86 55.05 -14.21
C ARG A 351 31.16 55.58 -13.59
N SER A 352 32.30 55.03 -14.00
CA SER A 352 33.62 55.50 -13.57
C SER A 352 33.92 56.86 -14.23
N SER A 353 34.01 57.92 -13.44
CA SER A 353 34.34 59.27 -13.91
C SER A 353 35.87 59.45 -13.97
N GLY A 354 36.44 59.46 -15.17
CA GLY A 354 37.78 60.02 -15.42
C GLY A 354 37.75 61.54 -15.24
N GLY A 355 38.70 62.08 -14.46
CA GLY A 355 38.61 63.42 -13.88
C GLY A 355 38.95 64.62 -14.78
N GLY A 356 38.58 65.80 -14.26
CA GLY A 356 39.27 67.09 -14.46
C GLY A 356 38.65 68.07 -15.46
N GLY A 357 37.99 69.13 -14.98
CA GLY A 357 37.69 70.31 -15.81
C GLY A 357 36.56 71.20 -15.29
N SER A 358 36.94 72.32 -14.67
CA SER A 358 36.09 73.39 -14.12
C SER A 358 35.14 74.02 -15.16
N GLY A 359 33.84 74.02 -14.87
CA GLY A 359 32.81 74.79 -15.57
C GLY A 359 31.52 74.83 -14.74
N THR A 360 31.11 76.03 -14.33
CA THR A 360 29.84 76.44 -13.69
C THR A 360 28.80 75.35 -13.39
N VAL A 361 28.52 75.13 -12.10
CA VAL A 361 27.42 74.28 -11.61
C VAL A 361 26.09 74.90 -12.03
N THR A 362 25.49 74.32 -13.06
CA THR A 362 24.05 74.38 -13.31
C THR A 362 23.59 72.95 -13.09
N ILE A 363 22.74 72.73 -12.10
CA ILE A 363 22.15 71.43 -11.78
C ILE A 363 21.30 71.02 -13.00
N PRO A 364 21.65 69.97 -13.77
CA PRO A 364 20.76 69.42 -14.75
C PRO A 364 19.78 68.50 -14.03
N ASP A 365 18.51 68.73 -14.33
CA ASP A 365 17.35 68.07 -13.79
C ASP A 365 17.41 66.55 -13.95
N GLU A 366 16.87 65.89 -12.94
CA GLU A 366 16.93 64.46 -12.66
C GLU A 366 15.84 63.76 -13.48
N GLU A 367 16.20 62.93 -14.47
CA GLU A 367 15.21 62.13 -15.20
C GLU A 367 15.01 60.77 -14.51
N VAL A 368 13.87 60.65 -13.81
CA VAL A 368 13.37 59.44 -13.15
C VAL A 368 12.84 58.44 -14.18
N PRO A 369 13.27 57.17 -14.16
CA PRO A 369 12.76 56.15 -15.07
C PRO A 369 11.57 55.40 -14.46
N GLY A 370 10.46 55.42 -15.20
CA GLY A 370 9.24 54.67 -14.89
C GLY A 370 8.11 55.64 -14.58
N GLY A 371 7.52 56.20 -15.64
CA GLY A 371 6.32 57.01 -15.49
C GLY A 371 5.22 56.23 -14.74
N PRO A 372 4.41 56.91 -13.93
CA PRO A 372 3.30 56.33 -13.18
C PRO A 372 2.50 55.27 -13.95
N LEU A 373 2.35 54.09 -13.34
CA LEU A 373 1.53 53.00 -13.87
C LEU A 373 0.11 53.10 -13.32
N LEU A 374 -0.88 53.12 -14.21
CA LEU A 374 -2.30 53.13 -13.86
C LEU A 374 -2.74 51.72 -13.46
N ASN A 375 -3.48 51.58 -12.34
CA ASN A 375 -4.09 50.30 -12.00
C ASN A 375 -5.20 49.95 -13.00
N MET A 376 -4.94 48.99 -13.89
CA MET A 376 -5.87 48.52 -14.92
C MET A 376 -6.63 47.23 -14.54
N THR A 377 -6.32 46.65 -13.38
CA THR A 377 -6.82 45.31 -12.98
C THR A 377 -8.10 45.40 -12.16
N ASP A 378 -8.27 46.44 -11.32
CA ASP A 378 -9.45 46.62 -10.46
C ASP A 378 -9.98 48.07 -10.48
N HIS A 379 -11.29 48.27 -10.71
CA HIS A 379 -11.93 49.60 -10.65
C HIS A 379 -12.17 50.04 -9.18
N PHE A 380 -11.10 50.41 -8.50
CA PHE A 380 -11.12 50.89 -7.11
C PHE A 380 -11.74 52.29 -6.97
N ALA A 381 -12.33 52.62 -5.81
CA ALA A 381 -12.88 53.95 -5.56
C ALA A 381 -11.76 55.02 -5.39
N TYR A 382 -11.36 55.65 -6.50
CA TYR A 382 -10.34 56.70 -6.52
C TYR A 382 -10.85 58.09 -6.08
N VAL A 383 -12.17 58.33 -6.16
CA VAL A 383 -12.86 59.45 -5.51
C VAL A 383 -13.59 58.93 -4.28
N GLN A 384 -13.27 59.50 -3.11
CA GLN A 384 -13.94 59.19 -1.84
C GLN A 384 -14.62 60.45 -1.32
N GLY A 385 -15.82 60.30 -0.76
CA GLY A 385 -16.55 61.40 -0.13
C GLY A 385 -15.85 61.93 1.12
N TYR A 386 -16.32 63.07 1.61
CA TYR A 386 -15.83 63.71 2.83
C TYR A 386 -16.38 63.00 4.08
N PRO A 387 -15.78 63.20 5.27
CA PRO A 387 -16.28 62.62 6.53
C PRO A 387 -17.73 62.97 6.89
N ASP A 388 -18.30 63.99 6.25
CA ASP A 388 -19.71 64.41 6.39
C ASP A 388 -20.66 63.65 5.44
N ASN A 389 -20.19 62.58 4.80
CA ASN A 389 -20.91 61.75 3.81
C ASN A 389 -21.34 62.50 2.54
N THR A 390 -20.75 63.65 2.24
CA THR A 390 -20.97 64.34 0.96
C THR A 390 -19.87 64.00 -0.05
N VAL A 391 -20.17 64.05 -1.35
CA VAL A 391 -19.15 63.97 -2.43
C VAL A 391 -18.88 65.34 -3.06
N ARG A 392 -19.79 66.31 -2.84
CA ARG A 392 -19.71 67.70 -3.32
C ARG A 392 -19.43 67.79 -4.83
N SER A 393 -20.25 67.10 -5.63
CA SER A 393 -20.06 66.93 -7.08
C SER A 393 -20.00 68.23 -7.92
N GLN A 394 -20.45 69.36 -7.39
CA GLN A 394 -20.40 70.67 -8.04
C GLN A 394 -19.38 71.64 -7.40
N SER A 395 -18.67 71.23 -6.35
CA SER A 395 -17.65 72.07 -5.72
C SER A 395 -16.35 72.03 -6.53
N ASN A 396 -15.60 73.14 -6.52
CA ASN A 396 -14.24 73.14 -7.04
C ASN A 396 -13.37 72.20 -6.21
N ILE A 397 -12.46 71.48 -6.88
CA ILE A 397 -11.53 70.55 -6.24
C ILE A 397 -10.21 71.24 -5.89
N THR A 398 -9.69 70.95 -4.71
CA THR A 398 -8.41 71.48 -4.24
C THR A 398 -7.22 70.67 -4.76
N ARG A 399 -6.03 71.27 -4.77
CA ARG A 399 -4.78 70.63 -5.22
C ARG A 399 -4.45 69.38 -4.39
N GLU A 400 -4.73 69.38 -3.10
CA GLU A 400 -4.52 68.22 -2.23
C GLU A 400 -5.50 67.06 -2.45
N GLU A 401 -6.74 67.37 -2.82
CA GLU A 401 -7.73 66.36 -3.18
C GLU A 401 -7.37 65.68 -4.50
N VAL A 402 -6.89 66.46 -5.48
CA VAL A 402 -6.33 65.92 -6.72
C VAL A 402 -5.14 64.99 -6.44
N ALA A 403 -4.20 65.40 -5.57
CA ALA A 403 -3.09 64.55 -5.18
C ALA A 403 -3.57 63.22 -4.54
N ALA A 404 -4.61 63.26 -3.71
CA ALA A 404 -5.19 62.04 -3.14
C ALA A 404 -5.84 61.15 -4.20
N VAL A 405 -6.50 61.71 -5.21
CA VAL A 405 -7.09 60.95 -6.33
C VAL A 405 -5.99 60.25 -7.13
N PHE A 406 -4.96 60.97 -7.60
CA PHE A 406 -3.88 60.39 -8.39
C PHE A 406 -3.05 59.37 -7.60
N PHE A 407 -2.82 59.58 -6.31
CA PHE A 407 -2.19 58.58 -5.45
C PHE A 407 -2.98 57.27 -5.39
N ARG A 408 -4.32 57.33 -5.45
CA ARG A 408 -5.17 56.13 -5.46
C ARG A 408 -5.23 55.46 -6.83
N LEU A 409 -5.02 56.22 -7.91
CA LEU A 409 -4.97 55.70 -9.28
C LEU A 409 -3.67 54.95 -9.59
N LEU A 410 -2.59 55.23 -8.85
CA LEU A 410 -1.35 54.48 -8.99
C LEU A 410 -1.57 52.99 -8.74
N ASP A 411 -0.95 52.18 -9.58
CA ASP A 411 -0.75 50.76 -9.33
C ASP A 411 -0.20 50.55 -7.89
N PRO A 412 -0.79 49.62 -7.09
CA PRO A 412 -0.40 49.45 -5.70
C PRO A 412 1.09 49.11 -5.50
N ALA A 413 1.70 48.36 -6.42
CA ALA A 413 3.11 47.99 -6.32
C ALA A 413 4.00 49.18 -6.67
N TYR A 414 3.71 49.89 -7.77
CA TYR A 414 4.43 51.11 -8.14
C TYR A 414 4.32 52.20 -7.06
N ARG A 415 3.12 52.40 -6.52
CA ARG A 415 2.90 53.36 -5.43
C ARG A 415 3.80 53.11 -4.23
N GLU A 416 4.08 51.85 -3.92
CA GLU A 416 4.91 51.49 -2.78
C GLU A 416 6.39 51.72 -3.03
N THR A 417 6.87 51.68 -4.27
CA THR A 417 8.27 51.98 -4.62
C THR A 417 8.61 53.45 -4.44
N ILE A 418 7.66 54.35 -4.74
CA ILE A 418 7.84 55.79 -4.59
C ILE A 418 7.22 56.33 -3.29
N ARG A 419 6.69 55.46 -2.43
CA ARG A 419 5.98 55.86 -1.21
C ARG A 419 6.92 56.59 -0.27
N THR A 420 6.51 57.78 0.15
CA THR A 420 7.18 58.50 1.23
C THR A 420 6.18 59.30 2.08
N THR A 421 6.55 59.49 3.34
CA THR A 421 5.90 60.45 4.25
C THR A 421 6.66 61.78 4.33
N ASP A 422 7.82 61.87 3.71
CA ASP A 422 8.62 63.09 3.65
C ASP A 422 7.98 64.08 2.66
N VAL A 423 7.85 65.33 3.07
CA VAL A 423 7.24 66.39 2.26
C VAL A 423 8.17 67.60 2.21
N ASN A 424 8.70 67.87 1.02
CA ASN A 424 9.65 68.96 0.78
C ASN A 424 8.97 70.24 0.27
N PHE A 425 7.82 70.61 0.86
CA PHE A 425 7.09 71.85 0.56
C PHE A 425 6.95 72.71 1.81
N THR A 426 7.16 74.02 1.66
CA THR A 426 7.20 74.96 2.80
C THR A 426 5.85 75.11 3.52
N ASP A 427 4.74 74.80 2.87
CA ASP A 427 3.37 74.97 3.36
C ASP A 427 2.60 73.66 3.58
N VAL A 428 3.27 72.50 3.48
CA VAL A 428 2.67 71.19 3.76
C VAL A 428 3.29 70.59 5.01
N LYS A 429 2.51 70.58 6.10
CA LYS A 429 2.92 69.95 7.36
C LYS A 429 2.78 68.43 7.29
N SER A 430 3.67 67.70 7.96
CA SER A 430 3.71 66.24 7.97
C SER A 430 2.49 65.57 8.62
N ASP A 431 1.77 66.28 9.51
CA ASP A 431 0.54 65.82 10.18
C ASP A 431 -0.74 66.02 9.34
N ARG A 432 -0.62 66.63 8.17
CA ARG A 432 -1.75 66.90 7.27
C ARG A 432 -2.23 65.61 6.60
N TRP A 433 -3.55 65.43 6.50
CA TRP A 433 -4.13 64.20 5.93
C TRP A 433 -3.63 63.87 4.50
N SER A 434 -3.31 64.91 3.74
CA SER A 434 -2.81 64.83 2.36
C SER A 434 -1.29 64.71 2.26
N ALA A 435 -0.53 64.82 3.36
CA ALA A 435 0.93 64.85 3.37
C ALA A 435 1.55 63.63 2.68
N LYS A 436 1.12 62.40 3.03
CA LYS A 436 1.64 61.18 2.38
C LYS A 436 1.36 61.14 0.88
N HIS A 437 0.20 61.65 0.46
CA HIS A 437 -0.23 61.62 -0.94
C HIS A 437 0.62 62.59 -1.76
N ILE A 438 0.79 63.81 -1.23
CA ILE A 438 1.61 64.86 -1.83
C ILE A 438 3.09 64.45 -1.86
N GLY A 439 3.62 63.94 -0.74
CA GLY A 439 5.01 63.48 -0.64
C GLY A 439 5.31 62.35 -1.62
N THR A 440 4.46 61.33 -1.67
CA THR A 440 4.63 60.18 -2.58
C THR A 440 4.58 60.61 -4.05
N LEU A 441 3.59 61.41 -4.45
CA LEU A 441 3.49 61.87 -5.84
C LEU A 441 4.63 62.84 -6.22
N SER A 442 5.14 63.63 -5.27
CA SER A 442 6.30 64.50 -5.51
C SER A 442 7.58 63.68 -5.64
N ASN A 443 7.73 62.61 -4.86
CA ASN A 443 8.87 61.69 -4.93
C ASN A 443 8.90 60.91 -6.26
N GLY A 444 7.72 60.57 -6.80
CA GLY A 444 7.58 60.04 -8.16
C GLY A 444 7.59 61.10 -9.26
N GLN A 445 7.91 62.36 -8.97
CA GLN A 445 7.91 63.52 -9.90
C GLN A 445 6.58 63.76 -10.66
N ILE A 446 5.47 63.25 -10.16
CA ILE A 446 4.13 63.33 -10.78
C ILE A 446 3.52 64.72 -10.54
N ILE A 447 3.76 65.28 -9.36
CA ILE A 447 3.35 66.63 -8.99
C ILE A 447 4.58 67.48 -8.65
N THR A 448 4.50 68.77 -8.95
CA THR A 448 5.52 69.75 -8.57
C THR A 448 4.90 70.90 -7.79
N GLY A 449 5.71 71.54 -6.94
CA GLY A 449 5.36 72.78 -6.25
C GLY A 449 5.50 74.01 -7.15
N TYR A 450 5.18 75.16 -6.59
CA TYR A 450 5.46 76.46 -7.18
C TYR A 450 6.93 76.85 -6.95
N VAL A 451 7.43 77.80 -7.74
CA VAL A 451 8.82 78.30 -7.68
C VAL A 451 9.19 78.85 -6.28
N ASP A 452 8.20 79.29 -5.50
CA ASP A 452 8.38 79.76 -4.12
C ASP A 452 8.54 78.62 -3.08
N GLY A 453 8.59 77.36 -3.53
CA GLY A 453 8.72 76.17 -2.69
C GLY A 453 7.42 75.74 -2.00
N SER A 454 6.29 76.38 -2.31
CA SER A 454 4.96 76.00 -1.79
C SER A 454 4.25 74.99 -2.70
N PHE A 455 3.31 74.22 -2.15
CA PHE A 455 2.38 73.38 -2.91
C PHE A 455 0.97 73.97 -2.99
N ARG A 456 0.60 74.87 -2.06
CA ARG A 456 -0.72 75.53 -1.91
C ARG A 456 -1.88 74.53 -1.88
N PRO A 457 -1.85 73.56 -0.96
CA PRO A 457 -2.73 72.40 -1.03
C PRO A 457 -4.24 72.72 -1.00
N SER A 458 -4.66 73.71 -0.21
CA SER A 458 -6.08 74.07 -0.08
C SER A 458 -6.58 75.03 -1.16
N ASN A 459 -5.72 75.44 -2.10
CA ASN A 459 -6.16 76.22 -3.24
C ASN A 459 -6.88 75.33 -4.25
N ASN A 460 -7.90 75.87 -4.91
CA ASN A 460 -8.54 75.22 -6.05
C ASN A 460 -7.52 75.03 -7.17
N ILE A 461 -7.53 73.86 -7.80
CA ILE A 461 -6.68 73.60 -8.97
C ILE A 461 -7.27 74.24 -10.23
N THR A 462 -6.40 74.72 -11.11
CA THR A 462 -6.81 75.14 -12.47
C THR A 462 -6.85 73.93 -13.42
N ARG A 463 -7.57 74.07 -14.55
CA ARG A 463 -7.62 73.02 -15.59
C ARG A 463 -6.24 72.73 -16.18
N ALA A 464 -5.39 73.76 -16.32
CA ALA A 464 -4.03 73.61 -16.83
C ALA A 464 -3.17 72.79 -15.87
N GLU A 465 -3.17 73.12 -14.57
CA GLU A 465 -2.39 72.38 -13.57
C GLU A 465 -2.84 70.92 -13.44
N LEU A 466 -4.15 70.66 -13.49
CA LEU A 466 -4.68 69.30 -13.48
C LEU A 466 -4.20 68.50 -14.69
N ALA A 467 -4.24 69.12 -15.88
CA ALA A 467 -3.79 68.49 -17.12
C ALA A 467 -2.28 68.22 -17.10
N THR A 468 -1.47 69.11 -16.50
CA THR A 468 -0.03 68.87 -16.30
C THR A 468 0.23 67.66 -15.41
N ILE A 469 -0.52 67.52 -14.30
CA ILE A 469 -0.42 66.36 -13.42
C ILE A 469 -0.82 65.09 -14.18
N ALA A 470 -1.92 65.11 -14.94
CA ALA A 470 -2.36 63.97 -15.73
C ALA A 470 -1.34 63.58 -16.82
N SER A 471 -0.73 64.56 -17.49
CA SER A 471 0.29 64.33 -18.51
C SER A 471 1.53 63.67 -17.94
N ARG A 472 2.00 64.11 -16.76
CA ARG A 472 3.10 63.46 -16.04
C ARG A 472 2.68 62.10 -15.50
N PHE A 473 1.41 61.96 -15.09
CA PHE A 473 0.83 60.71 -14.61
C PHE A 473 0.77 59.61 -15.69
N ASP A 474 0.65 59.97 -16.96
CA ASP A 474 0.58 59.00 -18.06
C ASP A 474 1.85 59.04 -18.93
N ASN A 475 2.88 59.75 -18.45
CA ASN A 475 4.18 59.94 -19.12
C ASN A 475 4.07 60.35 -20.61
N LEU A 476 3.12 61.24 -20.90
CA LEU A 476 2.85 61.71 -22.26
C LEU A 476 3.98 62.62 -22.72
N SER A 477 4.62 62.26 -23.84
CA SER A 477 5.82 62.93 -24.37
C SER A 477 5.60 63.67 -25.70
N ASP A 478 4.37 63.65 -26.24
CA ASP A 478 4.02 64.34 -27.49
C ASP A 478 3.04 65.51 -27.19
N PRO A 479 3.46 66.78 -27.33
CA PRO A 479 2.60 67.92 -27.02
C PRO A 479 1.47 68.14 -28.06
N GLY A 480 1.48 67.45 -29.20
CA GLY A 480 0.51 67.65 -30.28
C GLY A 480 0.49 69.09 -30.83
N GLU A 481 -0.35 69.36 -31.84
CA GLU A 481 -0.58 70.74 -32.31
C GLU A 481 -1.50 71.50 -31.34
N ILE A 482 -1.04 72.64 -30.83
CA ILE A 482 -1.84 73.55 -29.98
C ILE A 482 -2.86 74.28 -30.86
N THR A 483 -4.13 73.89 -30.75
CA THR A 483 -5.24 74.45 -31.55
C THR A 483 -6.05 75.53 -30.82
N PHE A 484 -5.77 75.78 -29.54
CA PHE A 484 -6.49 76.75 -28.71
C PHE A 484 -5.63 77.96 -28.35
N SER A 485 -6.16 79.17 -28.57
CA SER A 485 -5.42 80.43 -28.41
C SER A 485 -5.11 80.80 -26.96
N ASP A 486 -5.81 80.23 -25.99
CA ASP A 486 -5.75 80.53 -24.56
C ASP A 486 -4.87 79.54 -23.75
N VAL A 487 -4.10 78.69 -24.44
CA VAL A 487 -3.26 77.64 -23.80
C VAL A 487 -1.75 77.99 -23.81
N ASN A 488 -1.37 79.09 -24.47
CA ASN A 488 0.02 79.48 -24.67
C ASN A 488 0.72 79.90 -23.35
N GLY A 489 1.86 79.28 -23.02
CA GLY A 489 2.66 79.61 -21.83
C GLY A 489 2.30 78.84 -20.54
N HIS A 490 1.41 77.86 -20.60
CA HIS A 490 1.01 77.02 -19.46
C HIS A 490 1.67 75.63 -19.43
N TRP A 491 2.51 75.31 -20.42
CA TRP A 491 3.17 74.02 -20.58
C TRP A 491 4.65 74.24 -20.90
N GLY A 492 5.51 73.82 -19.97
CA GLY A 492 6.97 73.96 -20.01
C GLY A 492 7.60 73.16 -18.88
#